data_AF-A0A925RUB7-F1
#
_entry.id   AF-A0A925RUB7-F1
#
_cell.length_a   1.000
_cell.length_b   1.000
_cell.length_c   1.000
_cell.angle_alpha   90.00
_cell.angle_beta   90.00
_cell.angle_gamma   90.00
#
_symmetry.space_group_name_H-M   'P 1'
#
loop_
_entity.id
_entity.type
_entity.pdbx_description
1 polymer ?
#
loop_
_entity_poly.entity_id
_entity_poly.type
_entity_poly.pdbx_seq_one_letter_code
_entity_poly.pdbx_strand_id
1 'polypeptide(L)'
;LHLYVTRVGANLRQTAAAAIAGLALSHTIGMATLKGLITKNEPFFRTPKQTQPHAFATAFAAARTETVLMLGLWLAAFAVTQVPEERTSPDRAMWTIMLLIQSLPYLAALLVSLASAFPLPAKWLGARARDVPAKGEAA
;
A
#
# COMPACT_ATOMS: atom_id res chain seq x y z
N LEU A 1 -3.00 -23.63 -10.97
CA LEU A 1 -3.73 -22.39 -11.34
C LEU A 1 -5.26 -22.51 -11.16
N HIS A 2 -5.90 -23.57 -11.62
CA HIS A 2 -7.36 -23.76 -11.47
C HIS A 2 -7.84 -23.83 -10.01
N LEU A 3 -7.00 -24.31 -9.07
CA LEU A 3 -7.32 -24.46 -7.64
C LEU A 3 -7.31 -23.15 -6.81
N TYR A 4 -6.58 -22.12 -7.24
CA TYR A 4 -6.45 -20.86 -6.47
C TYR A 4 -7.60 -19.89 -6.79
N VAL A 5 -7.98 -19.83 -8.06
CA VAL A 5 -9.12 -19.02 -8.54
C VAL A 5 -10.45 -19.55 -7.98
N THR A 6 -10.56 -20.88 -7.81
CA THR A 6 -11.76 -21.52 -7.24
C THR A 6 -11.82 -21.48 -5.71
N ARG A 7 -10.69 -21.53 -4.99
CA ARG A 7 -10.72 -21.56 -3.51
C ARG A 7 -10.89 -20.20 -2.84
N VAL A 8 -10.36 -19.12 -3.42
CA VAL A 8 -10.31 -17.83 -2.71
C VAL A 8 -11.58 -17.02 -2.94
N GLY A 9 -12.31 -17.23 -4.05
CA GLY A 9 -13.59 -16.56 -4.31
C GLY A 9 -13.53 -15.02 -4.21
N ALA A 10 -12.34 -14.43 -4.34
CA ALA A 10 -12.13 -13.01 -4.09
C ALA A 10 -12.63 -12.18 -5.28
N ASN A 11 -13.44 -11.18 -4.97
CA ASN A 11 -13.90 -10.22 -5.96
C ASN A 11 -12.72 -9.32 -6.42
N LEU A 12 -12.77 -8.75 -7.64
CA LEU A 12 -11.73 -7.86 -8.18
C LEU A 12 -11.39 -6.71 -7.21
N ARG A 13 -12.40 -6.19 -6.50
CA ARG A 13 -12.23 -5.15 -5.46
C ARG A 13 -11.42 -5.65 -4.26
N GLN A 14 -11.64 -6.89 -3.83
CA GLN A 14 -10.89 -7.50 -2.73
C GLN A 14 -9.44 -7.75 -3.14
N THR A 15 -9.22 -8.20 -4.37
CA THR A 15 -7.86 -8.37 -4.93
C THR A 15 -7.10 -7.04 -5.00
N ALA A 16 -7.74 -5.98 -5.50
CA ALA A 16 -7.14 -4.66 -5.55
C ALA A 16 -6.84 -4.11 -4.14
N ALA A 17 -7.78 -4.22 -3.21
CA ALA A 17 -7.58 -3.79 -1.83
C ALA A 17 -6.46 -4.59 -1.13
N ALA A 18 -6.38 -5.90 -1.37
CA ALA A 18 -5.31 -6.75 -0.85
C ALA A 18 -3.94 -6.38 -1.44
N ALA A 19 -3.88 -6.08 -2.75
CA ALA A 19 -2.65 -5.62 -3.39
C ALA A 19 -2.18 -4.28 -2.81
N ILE A 20 -3.09 -3.31 -2.64
CA ILE A 20 -2.78 -2.01 -2.02
C ILE A 20 -2.31 -2.21 -0.57
N ALA A 21 -2.96 -3.08 0.20
CA ALA A 21 -2.54 -3.39 1.57
C ALA A 21 -1.13 -4.02 1.64
N GLY A 22 -0.80 -4.91 0.69
CA GLY A 22 0.55 -5.49 0.58
C GLY A 22 1.61 -4.44 0.22
N LEU A 23 1.31 -3.57 -0.74
CA LEU A 23 2.20 -2.46 -1.13
C LEU A 23 2.45 -1.50 0.05
N ALA A 24 1.39 -1.13 0.77
CA ALA A 24 1.44 -0.23 1.92
C ALA A 24 2.41 -0.70 3.02
N LEU A 25 2.49 -2.02 3.24
CA LEU A 25 3.30 -2.61 4.32
C LEU A 25 4.77 -2.86 3.93
N SER A 26 5.09 -2.78 2.63
CA SER A 26 6.39 -3.18 2.08
C SER A 26 7.57 -2.42 2.69
N HIS A 27 7.45 -1.10 2.83
CA HIS A 27 8.50 -0.28 3.44
C HIS A 27 8.74 -0.64 4.91
N THR A 28 7.67 -0.78 5.69
CA THR A 28 7.75 -1.10 7.12
C THR A 28 8.34 -2.49 7.35
N ILE A 29 7.94 -3.50 6.57
CA ILE A 29 8.54 -4.84 6.62
C ILE A 29 10.02 -4.79 6.23
N GLY A 30 10.37 -4.07 5.18
CA GLY A 30 11.75 -3.92 4.74
C GLY A 30 12.65 -3.35 5.84
N MET A 31 12.22 -2.24 6.45
CA MET A 31 12.94 -1.62 7.56
C MET A 31 13.01 -2.52 8.80
N ALA A 32 11.92 -3.22 9.14
CA ALA A 32 11.88 -4.17 10.25
C ALA A 32 12.86 -5.34 10.02
N THR A 33 12.94 -5.85 8.78
CA THR A 33 13.81 -6.96 8.40
C THR A 33 15.28 -6.53 8.47
N LEU A 34 15.61 -5.37 7.89
CA LEU A 34 16.96 -4.82 7.94
C LEU A 34 17.40 -4.57 9.39
N LYS A 35 16.51 -4.02 10.22
CA LYS A 35 16.79 -3.82 11.65
C LYS A 35 16.99 -5.13 12.40
N GLY A 36 16.19 -6.16 12.10
CA GLY A 36 16.32 -7.49 12.69
C GLY A 36 17.61 -8.23 12.27
N LEU A 37 18.18 -7.91 11.11
CA LEU A 37 19.48 -8.46 10.68
C LEU A 37 20.65 -7.81 11.44
N ILE A 38 20.54 -6.52 11.76
CA ILE A 38 21.61 -5.75 12.39
C ILE A 38 21.54 -5.81 13.92
N THR A 39 20.33 -5.86 14.51
CA THR A 39 20.09 -5.76 15.96
C THR A 39 19.44 -7.01 16.50
N LYS A 40 19.89 -7.48 17.68
CA LYS A 40 19.43 -8.74 18.30
C LYS A 40 18.46 -8.58 19.47
N ASN A 41 18.31 -7.37 20.02
CA ASN A 41 17.60 -7.11 21.29
C ASN A 41 16.41 -6.16 21.14
N GLU A 42 15.70 -6.21 20.01
CA GLU A 42 14.52 -5.36 19.84
C GLU A 42 13.34 -5.92 20.65
N PRO A 43 12.76 -5.15 21.60
CA PRO A 43 11.67 -5.65 22.43
C PRO A 43 10.37 -5.80 21.62
N PHE A 44 9.56 -6.80 21.98
CA PHE A 44 8.20 -6.92 21.46
C PHE A 44 7.32 -5.79 21.99
N PHE A 45 7.15 -4.75 21.18
CA PHE A 45 6.24 -3.67 21.51
C PHE A 45 4.80 -4.17 21.43
N ARG A 46 4.00 -3.98 22.49
CA ARG A 46 2.58 -4.33 22.47
C ARG A 46 1.85 -3.35 21.56
N THR A 47 1.21 -3.87 20.52
CA THR A 47 0.38 -3.05 19.64
C THR A 47 -0.81 -2.50 20.44
N PRO A 48 -1.00 -1.17 20.52
CA PRO A 48 -2.16 -0.59 21.18
C PRO A 48 -3.43 -0.99 20.40
N LYS A 49 -4.26 -1.84 20.99
CA LYS A 49 -5.56 -2.21 20.42
C LYS A 49 -6.55 -1.09 20.75
N GLN A 50 -7.20 -0.51 19.74
CA GLN A 50 -8.29 0.49 19.90
C GLN A 50 -7.91 1.81 20.57
N THR A 51 -6.89 2.51 20.06
CA THR A 51 -6.64 3.90 20.48
C THR A 51 -7.72 4.84 19.92
N GLN A 52 -8.19 5.79 20.74
CA GLN A 52 -9.32 6.69 20.48
C GLN A 52 -9.18 7.48 19.15
N PRO A 53 -10.30 7.82 18.49
CA PRO A 53 -10.35 8.42 17.16
C PRO A 53 -10.07 9.93 17.19
N HIS A 54 -8.82 10.32 17.43
CA HIS A 54 -8.26 11.54 16.80
C HIS A 54 -7.59 11.16 15.47
N ALA A 55 -8.37 10.44 14.67
CA ALA A 55 -7.86 9.38 13.81
C ALA A 55 -7.07 9.90 12.60
N PHE A 56 -7.39 11.09 12.08
CA PHE A 56 -6.75 11.63 10.89
C PHE A 56 -5.29 12.06 11.14
N ALA A 57 -5.04 12.84 12.20
CA ALA A 57 -3.69 13.29 12.52
C ALA A 57 -2.78 12.12 12.93
N THR A 58 -3.32 11.15 13.68
CA THR A 58 -2.59 9.93 14.05
C THR A 58 -2.31 9.04 12.83
N ALA A 59 -3.26 8.88 11.91
CA ALA A 59 -3.05 8.15 10.67
C ALA A 59 -1.98 8.81 9.78
N PHE A 60 -2.02 10.13 9.64
CA PHE A 60 -0.98 10.84 8.89
C PHE A 60 0.40 10.70 9.58
N ALA A 61 0.45 10.85 10.91
CA ALA A 61 1.68 10.66 11.68
C ALA A 61 2.23 9.24 11.57
N ALA A 62 1.37 8.22 11.47
CA ALA A 62 1.77 6.83 11.30
C ALA A 62 2.44 6.56 9.94
N ALA A 63 2.02 7.27 8.88
CA ALA A 63 2.59 7.14 7.53
C ALA A 63 3.54 8.30 7.17
N ARG A 64 4.07 9.04 8.17
CA ARG A 64 4.86 10.25 7.93
C ARG A 64 6.09 9.99 7.08
N THR A 65 6.81 8.90 7.35
CA THR A 65 8.08 8.58 6.71
C THR A 65 7.83 8.24 5.24
N GLU A 66 6.83 7.41 5.00
CA GLU A 66 6.37 7.02 3.68
C GLU A 66 5.85 8.23 2.90
N THR A 67 5.12 9.14 3.56
CA THR A 67 4.63 10.37 2.93
C THR A 67 5.78 11.29 2.51
N VAL A 68 6.80 11.46 3.35
CA VAL A 68 7.99 12.25 3.00
C VAL A 68 8.73 11.63 1.80
N LEU A 69 8.89 10.31 1.77
CA LEU A 69 9.51 9.61 0.64
C LEU A 69 8.69 9.75 -0.65
N MET A 70 7.36 9.64 -0.57
CA MET A 70 6.45 9.88 -1.71
C MET A 70 6.62 11.29 -2.25
N LEU A 71 6.58 12.31 -1.38
CA LEU A 71 6.75 13.71 -1.77
C LEU A 71 8.14 13.97 -2.36
N GLY A 72 9.18 13.35 -1.81
CA GLY A 72 10.54 13.41 -2.34
C GLY A 72 10.63 12.83 -3.76
N LEU A 73 10.00 11.69 -4.01
CA LEU A 73 9.94 11.07 -5.34
C LEU A 73 9.14 11.92 -6.33
N TRP A 74 8.03 12.53 -5.92
CA TRP A 74 7.26 13.43 -6.77
C TRP A 74 8.01 14.73 -7.06
N LEU A 75 8.70 15.28 -6.08
CA LEU A 75 9.56 16.44 -6.27
C LEU A 75 10.72 16.12 -7.20
N ALA A 76 11.36 14.95 -7.06
CA ALA A 76 12.39 14.49 -7.98
C ALA A 76 11.84 14.30 -9.40
N ALA A 77 10.65 13.69 -9.54
CA ALA A 77 9.99 13.53 -10.83
C ALA A 77 9.71 14.88 -11.48
N PHE A 78 9.23 15.86 -10.69
CA PHE A 78 9.06 17.23 -11.14
C PHE A 78 10.39 17.88 -11.55
N ALA A 79 11.44 17.76 -10.72
CA ALA A 79 12.76 18.32 -11.02
C ALA A 79 13.34 17.78 -12.34
N VAL A 80 13.17 16.48 -12.62
CA VAL A 80 13.57 15.86 -13.90
C VAL A 80 12.88 16.52 -15.09
N THR A 81 11.61 16.93 -14.96
CA THR A 81 10.92 17.65 -16.04
C THR A 81 11.46 19.06 -16.30
N GLN A 82 12.09 19.68 -15.30
CA GLN A 82 12.63 21.04 -15.38
C GLN A 82 14.06 21.08 -15.94
N VAL A 83 14.72 19.93 -16.11
CA VAL A 83 16.07 19.87 -16.70
C VAL A 83 15.99 20.35 -18.16
N PRO A 84 16.80 21.35 -18.56
CA PRO A 84 16.85 21.79 -19.95
C PRO A 84 17.34 20.64 -20.84
N GLU A 85 16.57 20.28 -21.88
CA GLU A 85 17.01 19.34 -22.91
C GLU A 85 17.40 20.09 -24.17
N GLU A 86 18.49 19.63 -24.79
CA GLU A 86 18.87 20.12 -26.11
C GLU A 86 18.05 19.47 -27.25
N ARG A 87 17.35 18.35 -26.99
CA ARG A 87 16.33 17.73 -27.86
C ARG A 87 15.39 16.83 -27.07
N THR A 88 14.11 16.74 -27.48
CA THR A 88 13.08 15.82 -26.99
C THR A 88 13.60 14.38 -26.90
N SER A 89 14.14 14.02 -25.74
CA SER A 89 14.74 12.71 -25.53
C SER A 89 13.75 11.83 -24.77
N PRO A 90 13.41 10.63 -25.25
CA PRO A 90 12.47 9.74 -24.57
C PRO A 90 12.94 9.28 -23.18
N ASP A 91 14.24 9.43 -22.89
CA ASP A 91 14.87 9.13 -21.60
C ASP A 91 14.20 9.86 -20.42
N ARG A 92 13.90 11.16 -20.57
CA ARG A 92 13.21 11.95 -19.53
C ARG A 92 11.88 11.34 -19.14
N ALA A 93 11.08 10.95 -20.14
CA ALA A 93 9.78 10.34 -19.89
C ALA A 93 9.94 9.01 -19.13
N MET A 94 10.95 8.21 -19.46
CA MET A 94 11.25 6.97 -18.74
C MET A 94 11.64 7.23 -17.28
N TRP A 95 12.50 8.21 -17.00
CA TRP A 95 12.87 8.58 -15.63
C TRP A 95 11.68 9.08 -14.82
N THR A 96 10.86 9.96 -15.39
CA THR A 96 9.64 10.44 -14.72
C THR A 96 8.69 9.28 -14.42
N ILE A 97 8.44 8.38 -15.38
CA ILE A 97 7.58 7.22 -15.18
C ILE A 97 8.14 6.28 -14.11
N MET A 98 9.44 6.00 -14.13
CA MET A 98 10.09 5.14 -13.13
C MET A 98 9.94 5.71 -11.71
N LEU A 99 10.17 7.02 -11.53
CA LEU A 99 10.00 7.68 -10.23
C LEU A 99 8.56 7.63 -9.74
N LEU A 100 7.59 7.78 -10.65
CA LEU A 100 6.16 7.66 -10.33
C LEU A 100 5.78 6.23 -9.92
N ILE A 101 6.26 5.21 -10.66
CA ILE A 101 6.02 3.80 -10.32
C ILE A 101 6.63 3.46 -8.95
N GLN A 102 7.85 3.94 -8.67
CA GLN A 102 8.50 3.75 -7.38
C GLN A 102 7.76 4.48 -6.24
N SER A 103 6.99 5.52 -6.53
CA SER A 103 6.17 6.22 -5.52
C SER A 103 4.92 5.45 -5.09
N LEU A 104 4.47 4.46 -5.87
CA LEU A 104 3.22 3.72 -5.64
C LEU A 104 3.13 3.02 -4.28
N PRO A 105 4.18 2.33 -3.76
CA PRO A 105 4.12 1.71 -2.44
C PRO A 105 3.94 2.73 -1.30
N TYR A 106 4.54 3.91 -1.44
CA TYR A 106 4.44 4.99 -0.46
C TYR A 106 3.07 5.67 -0.50
N LEU A 107 2.50 5.86 -1.70
CA LEU A 107 1.11 6.30 -1.86
C LEU A 107 0.14 5.29 -1.24
N ALA A 108 0.35 3.99 -1.47
CA ALA A 108 -0.46 2.94 -0.87
C ALA A 108 -0.39 2.97 0.66
N ALA A 109 0.80 3.20 1.25
CA ALA A 109 0.96 3.34 2.69
C ALA A 109 0.14 4.50 3.26
N LEU A 110 0.19 5.67 2.61
CA LEU A 110 -0.62 6.82 3.00
C LEU A 110 -2.12 6.52 2.88
N LEU A 111 -2.57 5.95 1.76
CA LEU A 111 -3.99 5.63 1.54
C LEU A 111 -4.52 4.63 2.55
N VAL A 112 -3.77 3.57 2.86
CA VAL A 112 -4.16 2.56 3.85
C VAL A 112 -4.15 3.14 5.27
N SER A 113 -3.17 3.97 5.59
CA SER A 113 -3.15 4.66 6.88
C SER A 113 -4.35 5.59 7.05
N LEU A 114 -4.65 6.41 6.04
CA LEU A 114 -5.84 7.27 6.05
C LEU A 114 -7.13 6.46 6.10
N ALA A 115 -7.21 5.34 5.38
CA ALA A 115 -8.36 4.44 5.42
C ALA A 115 -8.59 3.88 6.84
N SER A 116 -7.53 3.67 7.62
CA SER A 116 -7.64 3.24 9.03
C SER A 116 -8.24 4.31 9.96
N ALA A 117 -8.21 5.58 9.54
CA ALA A 117 -8.80 6.67 10.31
C ALA A 117 -10.34 6.70 10.24
N PHE A 118 -10.91 6.07 9.21
CA PHE A 118 -12.35 6.09 8.96
C PHE A 118 -12.96 4.71 9.26
N PRO A 119 -14.17 4.65 9.84
CA PRO A 119 -14.91 3.39 10.01
C PRO A 119 -15.50 2.93 8.66
N LEU A 120 -14.63 2.45 7.76
CA LEU A 120 -15.03 2.02 6.42
C LEU A 120 -15.87 0.73 6.51
N PRO A 121 -17.12 0.72 5.99
CA PRO A 121 -17.96 -0.45 6.12
C PRO A 121 -17.44 -1.60 5.26
N ALA A 122 -17.25 -2.79 5.85
CA ALA A 122 -16.74 -3.97 5.13
C ALA A 122 -17.57 -4.36 3.90
N LYS A 123 -18.85 -3.98 3.85
CA LYS A 123 -19.74 -4.13 2.68
C LYS A 123 -19.20 -3.49 1.39
N TRP A 124 -18.31 -2.49 1.47
CA TRP A 124 -17.73 -1.82 0.30
C TRP A 124 -16.77 -2.72 -0.49
N LEU A 125 -16.21 -3.74 0.16
CA LEU A 125 -15.36 -4.77 -0.46
C LEU A 125 -16.18 -5.86 -1.18
N GLY A 126 -17.52 -5.81 -1.11
CA GLY A 126 -18.43 -6.80 -1.68
C GLY A 126 -18.75 -7.94 -0.71
N ALA A 127 -19.60 -8.89 -1.14
CA ALA A 127 -19.94 -10.08 -0.38
C ALA A 127 -18.67 -10.83 0.06
N ARG A 128 -18.68 -11.41 1.27
CA ARG A 128 -17.55 -12.22 1.72
C ARG A 128 -17.39 -13.37 0.73
N ALA A 129 -16.16 -13.72 0.38
CA ALA A 129 -15.87 -14.86 -0.48
C ALA A 129 -16.49 -16.19 0.02
N ARG A 130 -16.88 -16.27 1.29
CA ARG A 130 -17.61 -17.40 1.89
C ARG A 130 -19.12 -17.45 1.61
N ASP A 131 -19.70 -16.38 1.06
CA ASP A 131 -21.16 -16.29 0.83
C ASP A 131 -21.53 -16.62 -0.63
N VAL A 132 -20.58 -17.00 -1.47
CA VAL A 132 -20.85 -17.48 -2.84
C VAL A 132 -21.22 -18.98 -2.73
N PRO A 133 -22.46 -19.37 -3.02
CA PRO A 133 -22.85 -20.79 -2.95
C PRO A 133 -21.99 -21.59 -3.92
N ALA A 134 -21.46 -22.72 -3.44
CA ALA A 134 -20.76 -23.68 -4.29
C ALA A 134 -21.71 -24.09 -5.41
N LYS A 135 -21.37 -23.70 -6.64
CA LYS A 135 -22.12 -24.07 -7.85
C LYS A 135 -21.86 -25.56 -8.12
N GLY A 136 -22.56 -26.43 -7.39
CA GLY A 136 -22.33 -27.88 -7.47
C GLY A 136 -23.18 -28.77 -6.57
N GLU A 137 -23.93 -28.25 -5.58
CA GLU A 137 -24.78 -29.08 -4.71
C GLU A 137 -26.27 -28.91 -5.06
N ALA A 138 -26.58 -29.24 -6.31
CA ALA A 138 -27.94 -29.41 -6.80
C ALA A 138 -27.89 -30.39 -7.97
N ALA A 139 -27.70 -31.67 -7.65
CA ALA A 139 -28.01 -32.81 -8.49
C ALA A 139 -28.36 -33.99 -7.58
#